data_AF-A0AAD4SWX1-F1
#
_entry.id   AF-A0AAD4SWX1-F1
#
_cell.length_a   1.000
_cell.length_b   1.000
_cell.length_c   1.000
_cell.angle_alpha   90.00
_cell.angle_beta   90.00
_cell.angle_gamma   90.00
#
_symmetry.space_group_name_H-M   'P 1'
#
loop_
_entity.id
_entity.type
_entity.pdbx_description
1 polymer ?
#
loop_
_entity_poly.entity_id
_entity_poly.type
_entity_poly.pdbx_seq_one_letter_code
_entity_poly.pdbx_strand_id
1 'polypeptide(L)'
;MKKNSKITIRWTTSMMKKWIFIHSGRRKRRRGTRNGGIRSKGERRKLVTESRLLPKEIIMDTLSCLPVKSILKLRKIYAPAKKQKLEVDHLTSEVQERFNTHKEAPKGTRGRSSEPFVPLTEVEESQVSLAFAKFNRQKILVTHQKSNIEITGQILQCLKPGGWLNDEVINVYFGLLKEREERKPKKFLKCHFFNTFFYTKLISARDGYDFKSVRRWTTERKIGYRLLECDKIFVPIHKQMHWCLAVINKKDQKFQYLDSLQGMDHQVLKDLARYYMEEVKDKSGEDINTNSWTLEYAYDIPHQENRSDCGMFMIKYADFYSRGLGLCFSQKHMPYFPVQLGSIYVDEVDKYVILARLNVLMTYLIRIMGRTVACSW
;
A
#
# COMPACT_ATOMS: atom_id res chain seq x y z
N MET A 1 -5.48 -14.93 27.14
CA MET A 1 -4.01 -14.74 27.20
C MET A 1 -3.30 -15.81 26.37
N LYS A 2 -2.74 -15.44 25.20
CA LYS A 2 -1.62 -16.16 24.56
C LYS A 2 -0.76 -15.10 23.86
N LYS A 3 0.47 -14.91 24.33
CA LYS A 3 1.46 -13.96 23.80
C LYS A 3 2.00 -14.52 22.47
N ASN A 4 1.86 -13.77 21.37
CA ASN A 4 2.63 -14.03 20.15
C ASN A 4 4.09 -13.64 20.39
N SER A 5 4.93 -14.64 20.60
CA SER A 5 6.38 -14.49 20.68
C SER A 5 6.95 -14.16 19.30
N LYS A 6 7.63 -13.02 19.18
CA LYS A 6 8.49 -12.71 18.03
C LYS A 6 9.67 -13.68 18.03
N ILE A 7 9.64 -14.69 17.15
CA ILE A 7 10.79 -15.55 16.89
C ILE A 7 11.82 -14.71 16.11
N THR A 8 12.90 -14.33 16.79
CA THR A 8 14.05 -13.68 16.15
C THR A 8 15.15 -14.73 16.04
N ILE A 9 15.38 -15.29 14.85
CA ILE A 9 16.48 -16.26 14.63
C ILE A 9 17.75 -15.48 14.28
N ARG A 10 18.74 -15.51 15.17
CA ARG A 10 20.10 -15.02 14.90
C ARG A 10 20.93 -16.14 14.28
N TRP A 11 21.47 -15.90 13.08
CA TRP A 11 22.46 -16.78 12.47
C TRP A 11 23.83 -16.57 13.10
N THR A 12 24.51 -17.65 13.49
CA THR A 12 25.93 -17.56 13.86
C THR A 12 26.80 -17.70 12.61
N THR A 13 27.97 -17.06 12.61
CA THR A 13 28.95 -17.13 11.52
C THR A 13 29.36 -18.58 11.20
N SER A 14 29.24 -19.48 12.17
CA SER A 14 29.47 -20.92 12.03
C SER A 14 28.41 -21.60 11.15
N MET A 15 27.12 -21.25 11.31
CA MET A 15 26.02 -21.81 10.52
C MET A 15 26.11 -21.41 9.04
N MET A 16 26.54 -20.18 8.75
CA MET A 16 26.77 -19.71 7.37
C MET A 16 27.97 -20.38 6.70
N LYS A 17 29.07 -20.63 7.43
CA LYS A 17 30.23 -21.36 6.90
C LYS A 17 29.90 -22.82 6.54
N LYS A 18 29.05 -23.48 7.33
CA LYS A 18 28.61 -24.86 7.08
C LYS A 18 27.72 -24.97 5.84
N TRP A 19 26.87 -23.96 5.60
CA TRP A 19 26.03 -23.84 4.39
C TRP A 19 26.86 -23.69 3.11
N ILE A 20 27.91 -22.85 3.13
CA ILE A 20 28.84 -22.66 1.99
C ILE A 20 29.61 -23.96 1.66
N PHE A 21 30.01 -24.72 2.67
CA PHE A 21 30.77 -25.97 2.47
C PHE A 21 29.94 -27.06 1.78
N ILE A 22 28.65 -27.18 2.13
CA ILE A 22 27.74 -28.20 1.58
C ILE A 22 27.36 -27.91 0.11
N HIS A 23 27.26 -26.63 -0.27
CA HIS A 23 26.77 -26.23 -1.60
C HIS A 23 27.84 -25.74 -2.59
N SER A 24 29.11 -25.62 -2.19
CA SER A 24 30.20 -25.22 -3.09
C SER A 24 30.81 -26.36 -3.92
N GLY A 25 30.23 -27.57 -3.89
CA GLY A 25 30.62 -28.68 -4.77
C GLY A 25 32.07 -29.13 -4.66
N ARG A 26 32.81 -28.74 -3.61
CA ARG A 26 34.21 -29.15 -3.41
C ARG A 26 34.25 -30.60 -2.94
N ARG A 27 34.33 -31.54 -3.88
CA ARG A 27 34.86 -32.88 -3.61
C ARG A 27 36.25 -32.73 -3.01
N LYS A 28 36.47 -33.24 -1.79
CA LYS A 28 37.84 -33.52 -1.32
C LYS A 28 38.48 -34.46 -2.34
N ARG A 29 39.44 -33.95 -3.14
CA ARG A 29 40.47 -34.81 -3.73
C ARG A 29 41.24 -35.42 -2.56
N ARG A 30 40.93 -36.66 -2.18
CA ARG A 30 41.86 -37.48 -1.40
C ARG A 30 43.10 -37.62 -2.26
N ARG A 31 44.22 -37.06 -1.80
CA ARG A 31 45.56 -37.41 -2.32
C ARG A 31 45.71 -38.92 -2.14
N GLY A 32 45.98 -39.61 -3.24
CA GLY A 32 46.30 -41.03 -3.20
C GLY A 32 47.64 -41.22 -2.50
N THR A 33 47.65 -42.12 -1.52
CA THR A 33 48.82 -42.93 -1.19
C THR A 33 48.54 -44.33 -1.71
N ARG A 34 49.42 -44.83 -2.58
CA ARG A 34 49.44 -46.23 -3.03
C ARG A 34 49.66 -47.13 -1.80
N ASN A 35 48.81 -48.13 -1.63
CA ASN A 35 49.22 -49.53 -1.43
C ASN A 35 48.01 -50.46 -1.60
N GLY A 36 48.29 -51.65 -2.12
CA GLY A 36 47.36 -52.52 -2.83
C GLY A 36 46.34 -53.30 -1.99
N GLY A 37 45.43 -53.98 -2.71
CA GLY A 37 44.45 -54.90 -2.14
C GLY A 37 43.25 -55.09 -3.06
N ILE A 38 43.19 -56.26 -3.70
CA ILE A 38 42.10 -56.77 -4.55
C ILE A 38 40.91 -57.17 -3.67
N ARG A 39 39.66 -56.74 -3.97
CA ARG A 39 38.47 -57.63 -4.09
C ARG A 39 37.12 -56.92 -4.37
N SER A 40 36.41 -57.55 -5.31
CA SER A 40 34.97 -57.78 -5.53
C SER A 40 33.92 -56.65 -5.60
N LYS A 41 33.31 -56.60 -6.80
CA LYS A 41 31.89 -56.46 -7.16
C LYS A 41 30.92 -55.91 -6.08
N GLY A 42 30.35 -54.75 -6.37
CA GLY A 42 29.21 -54.18 -5.66
C GLY A 42 28.61 -53.01 -6.44
N GLU A 43 27.52 -53.30 -7.12
CA GLU A 43 26.63 -52.43 -7.90
C GLU A 43 26.38 -51.06 -7.22
N ARG A 44 26.76 -49.94 -7.86
CA ARG A 44 26.38 -48.59 -7.42
C ARG A 44 25.52 -47.89 -8.47
N ARG A 45 24.20 -47.90 -8.20
CA ARG A 45 23.19 -47.06 -8.86
C ARG A 45 23.66 -45.60 -8.93
N LYS A 46 23.65 -45.03 -10.13
CA LYS A 46 23.78 -43.59 -10.39
C LYS A 46 22.55 -42.89 -9.80
N LEU A 47 22.71 -42.22 -8.66
CA LEU A 47 21.79 -41.17 -8.22
C LEU A 47 22.28 -39.85 -8.80
N VAL A 48 21.78 -39.52 -9.99
CA VAL A 48 21.75 -38.15 -10.50
C VAL A 48 20.57 -37.48 -9.82
N THR A 49 20.82 -36.64 -8.82
CA THR A 49 19.81 -35.69 -8.34
C THR A 49 20.07 -34.35 -9.02
N GLU A 50 19.27 -34.07 -10.05
CA GLU A 50 19.12 -32.74 -10.62
C GLU A 50 18.71 -31.76 -9.51
N SER A 51 19.64 -30.91 -9.08
CA SER A 51 19.27 -29.66 -8.43
C SER A 51 18.69 -28.74 -9.51
N ARG A 52 17.36 -28.67 -9.60
CA ARG A 52 16.66 -27.67 -10.43
C ARG A 52 17.04 -26.27 -9.92
N LEU A 53 18.04 -25.66 -10.57
CA LEU A 53 18.29 -24.24 -10.48
C LEU A 53 17.06 -23.51 -11.05
N LEU A 54 16.63 -22.44 -10.39
CA LEU A 54 15.57 -21.59 -10.94
C LEU A 54 16.02 -21.04 -12.31
N PRO A 55 15.12 -20.98 -13.31
CA PRO A 55 15.40 -20.38 -14.61
C PRO A 55 15.98 -18.97 -14.45
N LYS A 56 16.96 -18.61 -15.29
CA LYS A 56 17.65 -17.30 -15.23
C LYS A 56 16.65 -16.15 -15.31
N GLU A 57 15.57 -16.33 -16.06
CA GLU A 57 14.51 -15.34 -16.24
C GLU A 57 13.83 -14.99 -14.91
N ILE A 58 13.57 -15.99 -14.05
CA ILE A 58 12.95 -15.78 -12.73
C ILE A 58 13.89 -15.02 -11.79
N ILE A 59 15.20 -15.25 -11.89
CA ILE A 59 16.20 -14.55 -11.08
C ILE A 59 16.30 -13.08 -11.52
N MET A 60 16.27 -12.81 -12.83
CA MET A 60 16.35 -11.46 -13.38
C MET A 60 15.11 -10.62 -13.06
N ASP A 61 13.91 -11.19 -13.17
CA ASP A 61 12.64 -10.56 -12.76
C ASP A 61 12.56 -10.31 -11.25
N THR A 62 13.24 -11.12 -10.44
CA THR A 62 13.26 -10.94 -8.99
C THR A 62 14.24 -9.83 -8.56
N LEU A 63 15.34 -9.65 -9.30
CA LEU A 63 16.36 -8.65 -9.00
C LEU A 63 15.97 -7.23 -9.45
N SER A 64 15.20 -7.11 -10.53
CA SER A 64 14.68 -5.82 -11.03
C SER A 64 13.66 -5.18 -10.09
N CYS A 65 13.01 -5.96 -9.23
CA CYS A 65 12.01 -5.49 -8.26
C CYS A 65 12.57 -5.13 -6.87
N LEU A 66 13.89 -5.17 -6.65
CA LEU A 66 14.48 -4.93 -5.33
C LEU A 66 15.06 -3.51 -5.17
N PRO A 67 14.88 -2.85 -4.01
CA PRO A 67 15.55 -1.58 -3.70
C PRO A 67 17.09 -1.71 -3.73
N VAL A 68 17.80 -0.73 -4.28
CA VAL A 68 19.27 -0.70 -4.49
C VAL A 68 20.08 -1.06 -3.23
N LYS A 69 19.63 -0.65 -2.03
CA LYS A 69 20.28 -0.98 -0.75
C LYS A 69 20.28 -2.48 -0.44
N SER A 70 19.30 -3.22 -0.94
CA SER A 70 19.18 -4.68 -0.80
C SER A 70 20.11 -5.42 -1.77
N ILE A 71 20.31 -4.86 -2.98
CA ILE A 71 21.23 -5.37 -4.00
C ILE A 71 22.70 -5.22 -3.54
N LEU A 72 23.05 -4.09 -2.93
CA LEU A 72 24.39 -3.85 -2.36
C LEU A 72 24.75 -4.79 -1.21
N LYS A 73 23.73 -5.27 -0.48
CA LYS A 73 23.91 -6.25 0.60
C LYS A 73 24.16 -7.65 0.06
N LEU A 74 23.53 -8.00 -1.06
CA LEU A 74 23.79 -9.24 -1.83
C LEU A 74 25.20 -9.25 -2.43
N ARG A 75 25.70 -8.10 -2.90
CA ARG A 75 27.08 -7.93 -3.42
C ARG A 75 28.17 -8.31 -2.41
N LYS A 76 27.97 -8.03 -1.11
CA LYS A 76 28.93 -8.39 -0.04
C LYS A 76 28.93 -9.89 0.30
N ILE A 77 27.87 -10.63 -0.08
CA ILE A 77 27.69 -12.04 0.28
C ILE A 77 28.27 -12.98 -0.78
N TYR A 78 28.47 -12.51 -2.03
CA TYR A 78 28.76 -13.35 -3.20
C TYR A 78 30.22 -13.47 -3.66
N ALA A 79 31.21 -12.94 -2.93
CA ALA A 79 32.62 -13.22 -3.26
C ALA A 79 33.09 -14.48 -2.52
N PRO A 80 33.53 -15.60 -3.16
CA PRO A 80 34.29 -15.65 -4.42
C PRO A 80 34.03 -16.87 -5.37
N ALA A 81 33.90 -16.64 -6.69
CA ALA A 81 34.30 -17.61 -7.73
C ALA A 81 34.57 -16.92 -9.09
N LYS A 82 35.81 -17.04 -9.60
CA LYS A 82 36.30 -16.44 -10.85
C LYS A 82 35.68 -17.11 -12.09
N LYS A 83 34.49 -16.67 -12.51
CA LYS A 83 34.07 -16.58 -13.93
C LYS A 83 32.75 -15.81 -14.11
N GLN A 84 31.88 -15.80 -13.09
CA GLN A 84 30.69 -14.92 -13.01
C GLN A 84 31.02 -13.46 -12.63
N LYS A 85 32.27 -13.17 -12.29
CA LYS A 85 32.72 -11.86 -11.83
C LYS A 85 32.69 -10.79 -12.94
N LEU A 86 32.99 -11.16 -14.18
CA LEU A 86 33.05 -10.19 -15.30
C LEU A 86 31.67 -9.70 -15.76
N GLU A 87 30.65 -10.57 -15.77
CA GLU A 87 29.30 -10.22 -16.23
C GLU A 87 28.55 -9.34 -15.22
N VAL A 88 28.76 -9.59 -13.92
CA VAL A 88 28.16 -8.82 -12.82
C VAL A 88 28.88 -7.49 -12.62
N ASP A 89 30.20 -7.44 -12.79
CA ASP A 89 30.96 -6.19 -12.69
C ASP A 89 30.59 -5.24 -13.85
N HIS A 90 30.33 -5.75 -15.07
CA HIS A 90 29.86 -4.91 -16.19
C HIS A 90 28.44 -4.35 -15.94
N LEU A 91 27.49 -5.18 -15.49
CA LEU A 91 26.13 -4.75 -15.15
C LEU A 91 26.09 -3.76 -13.97
N THR A 92 26.94 -3.95 -12.96
CA THR A 92 26.99 -3.03 -11.81
C THR A 92 27.68 -1.71 -12.13
N SER A 93 28.53 -1.67 -13.17
CA SER A 93 29.16 -0.43 -13.64
C SER A 93 28.15 0.45 -14.37
N GLU A 94 27.35 -0.12 -15.29
CA GLU A 94 26.31 0.62 -16.03
C GLU A 94 25.20 1.16 -15.11
N VAL A 95 24.80 0.38 -14.09
CA VAL A 95 23.80 0.81 -13.09
C VAL A 95 24.37 1.88 -12.15
N GLN A 96 25.66 1.82 -11.82
CA GLN A 96 26.32 2.82 -10.98
C GLN A 96 26.56 4.14 -11.73
N GLU A 97 26.85 4.08 -13.03
CA GLU A 97 27.05 5.24 -13.90
C GLU A 97 25.75 6.01 -14.13
N ARG A 98 24.64 5.31 -14.39
CA ARG A 98 23.28 5.90 -14.42
C ARG A 98 22.86 6.51 -13.08
N PHE A 99 23.39 6.02 -11.96
CA PHE A 99 23.06 6.53 -10.62
C PHE A 99 23.93 7.74 -10.22
N ASN A 100 25.12 7.88 -10.79
CA ASN A 100 26.03 8.98 -10.50
C ASN A 100 25.66 10.26 -11.27
N THR A 101 25.10 10.14 -12.48
CA THR A 101 24.59 11.29 -13.25
C THR A 101 23.37 11.96 -12.59
N HIS A 102 22.62 11.25 -11.73
CA HIS A 102 21.45 11.79 -11.02
C HIS A 102 21.76 12.38 -9.63
N LYS A 103 23.03 12.51 -9.23
CA LYS A 103 23.39 12.82 -7.83
C LYS A 103 23.92 14.23 -7.56
N GLU A 104 24.05 15.09 -8.55
CA GLU A 104 24.51 16.47 -8.34
C GLU A 104 23.44 17.48 -8.75
N ALA A 105 22.55 17.79 -7.80
CA ALA A 105 21.87 19.07 -7.74
C ALA A 105 22.32 19.80 -6.46
N PRO A 106 22.56 21.13 -6.49
CA PRO A 106 23.25 21.84 -5.41
C PRO A 106 22.41 21.87 -4.13
N LYS A 107 23.05 21.67 -2.98
CA LYS A 107 22.43 21.81 -1.67
C LYS A 107 22.16 23.29 -1.35
N GLY A 108 20.89 23.70 -1.44
CA GLY A 108 20.39 24.98 -0.96
C GLY A 108 19.30 24.81 0.11
N THR A 109 19.53 25.41 1.27
CA THR A 109 18.58 25.87 2.32
C THR A 109 17.29 25.07 2.61
N ARG A 110 17.18 24.59 3.86
CA ARG A 110 15.99 23.99 4.51
C ARG A 110 14.70 24.78 4.19
N GLY A 111 13.82 24.19 3.39
CA GLY A 111 12.48 24.69 3.10
C GLY A 111 11.43 23.56 3.16
N ARG A 112 10.33 23.83 3.86
CA ARG A 112 9.00 23.18 3.90
C ARG A 112 8.79 22.01 2.90
N SER A 113 8.45 20.82 3.42
CA SER A 113 8.26 19.60 2.60
C SER A 113 7.24 19.78 1.46
N SER A 114 7.65 19.43 0.24
CA SER A 114 6.95 19.52 -1.06
C SER A 114 5.76 18.54 -1.29
N GLU A 115 5.29 17.83 -0.26
CA GLU A 115 4.16 16.89 -0.39
C GLU A 115 2.83 17.67 -0.33
N PRO A 116 2.21 18.01 -1.48
CA PRO A 116 1.27 17.08 -2.15
C PRO A 116 1.56 16.79 -3.63
N PHE A 117 2.56 17.42 -4.23
CA PHE A 117 2.77 17.45 -5.69
C PHE A 117 4.12 16.86 -6.11
N VAL A 118 4.53 15.76 -5.49
CA VAL A 118 5.77 15.07 -5.87
C VAL A 118 5.60 14.51 -7.29
N PRO A 119 6.35 15.00 -8.29
CA PRO A 119 6.22 14.49 -9.65
C PRO A 119 6.45 12.98 -9.69
N LEU A 120 5.67 12.29 -10.52
CA LEU A 120 5.88 10.86 -10.74
C LEU A 120 7.18 10.65 -11.52
N THR A 121 7.86 9.56 -11.22
CA THR A 121 8.98 9.07 -12.01
C THR A 121 8.49 8.42 -13.29
N GLU A 122 9.35 8.34 -14.31
CA GLU A 122 9.04 7.64 -15.57
C GLU A 122 8.62 6.18 -15.34
N VAL A 123 9.14 5.54 -14.29
CA VAL A 123 8.79 4.17 -13.90
C VAL A 123 7.36 4.10 -13.37
N GLU A 124 6.98 4.99 -12.46
CA GLU A 124 5.62 5.05 -11.90
C GLU A 124 4.59 5.37 -13.01
N GLU A 125 4.89 6.32 -13.89
CA GLU A 125 4.03 6.64 -15.04
C GLU A 125 3.87 5.43 -15.99
N SER A 126 4.96 4.71 -16.25
CA SER A 126 4.94 3.50 -17.06
C SER A 126 4.11 2.38 -16.43
N GLN A 127 4.20 2.20 -15.10
CA GLN A 127 3.40 1.24 -14.35
C GLN A 127 1.91 1.57 -14.41
N VAL A 128 1.54 2.85 -14.28
CA VAL A 128 0.16 3.33 -14.41
C VAL A 128 -0.37 3.10 -15.83
N SER A 129 0.43 3.46 -16.84
CA SER A 129 0.11 3.20 -18.25
C SER A 129 -0.14 1.71 -18.52
N LEU A 130 0.71 0.83 -17.96
CA LEU A 130 0.55 -0.61 -18.04
C LEU A 130 -0.74 -1.10 -17.35
N ALA A 131 -1.06 -0.58 -16.16
CA ALA A 131 -2.29 -0.89 -15.45
C ALA A 131 -3.55 -0.54 -16.29
N PHE A 132 -3.48 0.53 -17.08
CA PHE A 132 -4.55 0.96 -17.97
C PHE A 132 -4.64 0.22 -19.31
N ALA A 133 -3.68 -0.67 -19.62
CA ALA A 133 -3.64 -1.38 -20.89
C ALA A 133 -4.81 -2.35 -21.08
N LYS A 134 -5.30 -2.49 -22.31
CA LYS A 134 -6.48 -3.30 -22.65
C LYS A 134 -6.35 -4.77 -22.19
N PHE A 135 -5.16 -5.34 -22.28
CA PHE A 135 -4.92 -6.74 -21.88
C PHE A 135 -4.91 -6.96 -20.36
N ASN A 136 -4.89 -5.90 -19.55
CA ASN A 136 -4.99 -5.96 -18.10
C ASN A 136 -6.41 -5.71 -17.59
N ARG A 137 -7.37 -5.45 -18.48
CA ARG A 137 -8.75 -5.06 -18.13
C ARG A 137 -9.45 -6.04 -17.19
N GLN A 138 -9.26 -7.35 -17.36
CA GLN A 138 -9.87 -8.37 -16.50
C GLN A 138 -9.00 -8.79 -15.33
N LYS A 139 -7.73 -8.37 -15.27
CA LYS A 139 -6.82 -8.77 -14.20
C LYS A 139 -7.14 -7.99 -12.93
N ILE A 140 -7.10 -8.67 -11.79
CA ILE A 140 -7.03 -8.01 -10.49
C ILE A 140 -5.67 -7.34 -10.41
N LEU A 141 -5.68 -6.02 -10.29
CA LEU A 141 -4.47 -5.22 -10.14
C LEU A 141 -4.21 -4.96 -8.67
N VAL A 142 -5.22 -4.54 -7.91
CA VAL A 142 -5.08 -4.24 -6.47
C VAL A 142 -5.95 -5.17 -5.64
N THR A 143 -5.43 -5.67 -4.54
CA THR A 143 -6.21 -6.34 -3.48
C THR A 143 -5.96 -5.61 -2.16
N HIS A 144 -6.96 -4.86 -1.69
CA HIS A 144 -6.85 -4.12 -0.43
C HIS A 144 -7.53 -4.89 0.70
N GLN A 145 -6.73 -5.50 1.56
CA GLN A 145 -7.20 -6.44 2.58
C GLN A 145 -8.14 -5.81 3.62
N LYS A 146 -7.87 -4.58 4.07
CA LYS A 146 -8.67 -3.94 5.12
C LYS A 146 -10.09 -3.59 4.68
N SER A 147 -10.26 -3.16 3.41
CA SER A 147 -11.59 -2.90 2.86
C SER A 147 -12.22 -4.14 2.23
N ASN A 148 -11.44 -5.22 2.04
CA ASN A 148 -11.85 -6.42 1.30
C ASN A 148 -12.35 -6.08 -0.11
N ILE A 149 -11.60 -5.22 -0.83
CA ILE A 149 -11.93 -4.79 -2.19
C ILE A 149 -10.80 -5.18 -3.13
N GLU A 150 -11.17 -5.71 -4.28
CA GLU A 150 -10.28 -5.99 -5.39
C GLU A 150 -10.55 -4.99 -6.54
N ILE A 151 -9.52 -4.34 -7.04
CA ILE A 151 -9.59 -3.41 -8.17
C ILE A 151 -9.00 -4.10 -9.38
N THR A 152 -9.86 -4.40 -10.35
CA THR A 152 -9.43 -4.89 -11.66
C THR A 152 -8.96 -3.75 -12.55
N GLY A 153 -8.25 -4.09 -13.63
CA GLY A 153 -7.88 -3.10 -14.65
C GLY A 153 -9.09 -2.41 -15.29
N GLN A 154 -10.28 -3.05 -15.28
CA GLN A 154 -11.57 -2.49 -15.69
C GLN A 154 -12.04 -1.41 -14.72
N ILE A 155 -12.05 -1.71 -13.41
CA ILE A 155 -12.45 -0.76 -12.37
C ILE A 155 -11.51 0.46 -12.40
N LEU A 156 -10.21 0.23 -12.58
CA LEU A 156 -9.20 1.29 -12.62
C LEU A 156 -9.36 2.24 -13.83
N GLN A 157 -10.11 1.86 -14.88
CA GLN A 157 -10.33 2.75 -16.04
C GLN A 157 -11.03 4.06 -15.67
N CYS A 158 -11.74 4.13 -14.52
CA CYS A 158 -12.34 5.36 -14.03
C CYS A 158 -11.32 6.48 -13.75
N LEU A 159 -10.03 6.14 -13.62
CA LEU A 159 -8.94 7.10 -13.46
C LEU A 159 -8.42 7.69 -14.78
N LYS A 160 -8.92 7.23 -15.93
CA LYS A 160 -8.57 7.85 -17.22
C LYS A 160 -9.20 9.23 -17.35
N PRO A 161 -8.64 10.12 -18.20
CA PRO A 161 -9.23 11.43 -18.45
C PRO A 161 -10.72 11.35 -18.80
N GLY A 162 -11.54 12.16 -18.14
CA GLY A 162 -13.00 12.18 -18.29
C GLY A 162 -13.75 11.02 -17.60
N GLY A 163 -13.03 10.09 -16.96
CA GLY A 163 -13.60 9.01 -16.18
C GLY A 163 -14.19 9.49 -14.85
N TRP A 164 -15.25 8.81 -14.40
CA TRP A 164 -15.93 9.12 -13.15
C TRP A 164 -15.55 8.09 -12.11
N LEU A 165 -15.05 8.54 -10.95
CA LEU A 165 -14.66 7.62 -9.89
C LEU A 165 -15.85 6.79 -9.41
N ASN A 166 -15.57 5.50 -9.19
CA ASN A 166 -16.52 4.57 -8.61
C ASN A 166 -16.29 4.36 -7.11
N ASP A 167 -17.25 3.71 -6.49
CA ASP A 167 -17.26 3.35 -5.07
C ASP A 167 -16.01 2.58 -4.67
N GLU A 168 -15.59 1.59 -5.45
CA GLU A 168 -14.45 0.73 -5.11
C GLU A 168 -13.15 1.52 -5.02
N VAL A 169 -12.90 2.40 -5.99
CA VAL A 169 -11.72 3.27 -5.98
C VAL A 169 -11.80 4.24 -4.81
N ILE A 170 -12.93 4.90 -4.55
CA ILE A 170 -13.04 5.83 -3.42
C ILE A 170 -12.80 5.10 -2.08
N ASN A 171 -13.44 3.95 -1.88
CA ASN A 171 -13.39 3.19 -0.64
C ASN A 171 -11.98 2.65 -0.35
N VAL A 172 -11.26 2.18 -1.38
CA VAL A 172 -9.85 1.79 -1.22
C VAL A 172 -8.99 2.99 -0.85
N TYR A 173 -9.16 4.14 -1.50
CA TYR A 173 -8.36 5.33 -1.20
C TYR A 173 -8.54 5.80 0.24
N PHE A 174 -9.79 5.82 0.71
CA PHE A 174 -10.13 6.17 2.09
C PHE A 174 -9.52 5.19 3.11
N GLY A 175 -9.50 3.89 2.76
CA GLY A 175 -8.72 2.90 3.48
C GLY A 175 -7.24 3.29 3.59
N LEU A 176 -6.60 3.60 2.46
CA LEU A 176 -5.18 4.00 2.44
C LEU A 176 -4.89 5.29 3.24
N LEU A 177 -5.81 6.25 3.25
CA LEU A 177 -5.70 7.46 4.09
C LEU A 177 -5.72 7.10 5.58
N LYS A 178 -6.60 6.16 5.99
CA LYS A 178 -6.61 5.65 7.36
C LYS A 178 -5.30 4.92 7.69
N GLU A 179 -4.79 4.08 6.80
CA GLU A 179 -3.52 3.39 7.02
C GLU A 179 -2.34 4.33 7.11
N ARG A 180 -2.37 5.44 6.36
CA ARG A 180 -1.35 6.48 6.42
C ARG A 180 -1.29 7.14 7.79
N GLU A 181 -2.44 7.45 8.38
CA GLU A 181 -2.55 7.92 9.76
C GLU A 181 -1.95 6.88 10.72
N GLU A 182 -2.39 5.64 10.66
CA GLU A 182 -1.93 4.55 11.56
C GLU A 182 -0.41 4.33 11.50
N ARG A 183 0.19 4.48 10.32
CA ARG A 183 1.64 4.38 10.13
C ARG A 183 2.41 5.56 10.74
N LYS A 184 1.80 6.74 10.84
CA LYS A 184 2.46 7.97 11.32
C LYS A 184 1.49 8.82 12.18
N PRO A 185 1.06 8.32 13.36
CA PRO A 185 -0.01 8.94 14.16
C PRO A 185 0.37 10.31 14.73
N LYS A 186 1.66 10.65 14.81
CA LYS A 186 2.14 11.98 15.23
C LYS A 186 2.18 13.01 14.09
N LYS A 187 2.10 12.56 12.82
CA LYS A 187 2.17 13.43 11.63
C LYS A 187 0.78 13.82 11.10
N PHE A 188 -0.24 13.01 11.34
CA PHE A 188 -1.57 13.15 10.75
C PHE A 188 -2.64 13.24 11.84
N LEU A 189 -3.78 13.85 11.50
CA LEU A 189 -4.94 13.92 12.39
C LEU A 189 -5.58 12.54 12.52
N LYS A 190 -6.15 12.22 13.68
CA LYS A 190 -6.89 10.96 13.87
C LYS A 190 -8.22 11.07 13.14
N CYS A 191 -8.42 10.28 12.10
CA CYS A 191 -9.59 10.43 11.23
C CYS A 191 -10.38 9.12 11.10
N HIS A 192 -11.66 9.27 10.80
CA HIS A 192 -12.50 8.19 10.29
C HIS A 192 -12.97 8.52 8.89
N PHE A 193 -13.01 7.51 8.02
CA PHE A 193 -13.50 7.64 6.66
C PHE A 193 -14.59 6.60 6.47
N PHE A 194 -15.83 7.05 6.34
CA PHE A 194 -16.93 6.15 6.00
C PHE A 194 -16.80 5.65 4.56
N ASN A 195 -17.29 4.44 4.32
CA ASN A 195 -17.46 3.99 2.96
C ASN A 195 -18.59 4.77 2.26
N THR A 196 -18.62 4.73 0.94
CA THR A 196 -19.56 5.48 0.09
C THR A 196 -21.03 5.12 0.29
N PHE A 197 -21.33 3.96 0.89
CA PHE A 197 -22.70 3.50 1.13
C PHE A 197 -23.29 3.99 2.46
N PHE A 198 -22.46 4.54 3.36
CA PHE A 198 -22.90 4.91 4.71
C PHE A 198 -24.06 5.90 4.69
N TYR A 199 -23.91 7.02 3.99
CA TYR A 199 -24.92 8.07 4.02
C TYR A 199 -26.24 7.61 3.38
N THR A 200 -26.16 6.97 2.21
CA THR A 200 -27.33 6.36 1.55
C THR A 200 -28.04 5.38 2.47
N LYS A 201 -27.29 4.61 3.27
CA LYS A 201 -27.88 3.67 4.23
C LYS A 201 -28.50 4.40 5.42
N LEU A 202 -27.85 5.44 5.93
CA LEU A 202 -28.35 6.28 7.01
C LEU A 202 -29.69 6.92 6.63
N ILE A 203 -29.92 7.29 5.38
CA ILE A 203 -31.19 7.90 4.94
C ILE A 203 -32.18 6.91 4.29
N SER A 204 -32.00 5.60 4.52
CA SER A 204 -32.76 4.57 3.78
C SER A 204 -34.17 4.28 4.32
N ALA A 205 -34.58 4.85 5.46
CA ALA A 205 -35.94 4.68 5.96
C ALA A 205 -36.96 5.55 5.21
N ARG A 206 -38.24 5.18 5.31
CA ARG A 206 -39.35 5.88 4.64
C ARG A 206 -39.50 7.34 5.10
N ASP A 207 -39.15 7.62 6.34
CA ASP A 207 -39.12 8.95 6.97
C ASP A 207 -37.77 9.67 6.81
N GLY A 208 -36.82 9.08 6.07
CA GLY A 208 -35.59 9.73 5.64
C GLY A 208 -34.38 9.59 6.56
N TYR A 209 -34.49 8.93 7.74
CA TYR A 209 -33.35 8.74 8.65
C TYR A 209 -33.45 7.41 9.44
N ASP A 210 -32.38 6.60 9.42
CA ASP A 210 -32.30 5.25 10.01
C ASP A 210 -30.94 4.95 10.63
N PHE A 211 -30.71 5.48 11.84
CA PHE A 211 -29.53 5.14 12.64
C PHE A 211 -29.41 3.64 12.92
N LYS A 212 -30.52 2.93 13.15
CA LYS A 212 -30.50 1.50 13.52
C LYS A 212 -29.81 0.66 12.44
N SER A 213 -30.00 1.03 11.18
CA SER A 213 -29.41 0.35 10.03
C SER A 213 -27.89 0.51 9.90
N VAL A 214 -27.34 1.62 10.40
CA VAL A 214 -25.90 1.91 10.38
C VAL A 214 -25.23 1.75 11.74
N ARG A 215 -26.00 1.57 12.83
CA ARG A 215 -25.52 1.47 14.22
C ARG A 215 -24.35 0.49 14.40
N ARG A 216 -24.32 -0.62 13.67
CA ARG A 216 -23.25 -1.64 13.82
C ARG A 216 -21.97 -1.33 13.04
N TRP A 217 -21.95 -0.30 12.19
CA TRP A 217 -20.86 -0.04 11.26
C TRP A 217 -19.59 0.47 11.94
N THR A 218 -19.75 1.11 13.09
CA THR A 218 -18.68 1.79 13.86
C THR A 218 -18.48 1.15 15.24
N THR A 219 -18.90 -0.09 15.42
CA THR A 219 -18.59 -0.83 16.66
C THR A 219 -17.09 -0.88 16.88
N GLU A 220 -16.63 -0.76 18.13
CA GLU A 220 -15.20 -0.78 18.46
C GLU A 220 -14.54 -2.08 17.99
N ARG A 221 -15.25 -3.20 18.01
CA ARG A 221 -14.78 -4.47 17.41
C ARG A 221 -14.51 -4.37 15.90
N LYS A 222 -15.30 -3.58 15.17
CA LYS A 222 -15.23 -3.45 13.71
C LYS A 222 -14.18 -2.44 13.27
N ILE A 223 -14.09 -1.28 13.92
CA ILE A 223 -13.19 -0.19 13.51
C ILE A 223 -11.98 -0.01 14.44
N GLY A 224 -11.97 -0.58 15.64
CA GLY A 224 -10.86 -0.55 16.58
C GLY A 224 -10.72 0.72 17.43
N TYR A 225 -11.67 1.67 17.30
CA TYR A 225 -11.71 2.93 18.04
C TYR A 225 -13.15 3.47 18.06
N ARG A 226 -13.40 4.55 18.79
CA ARG A 226 -14.68 5.26 18.80
C ARG A 226 -14.60 6.54 17.97
N LEU A 227 -15.69 6.91 17.29
CA LEU A 227 -15.73 8.13 16.49
C LEU A 227 -15.49 9.41 17.31
N LEU A 228 -15.85 9.39 18.60
CA LEU A 228 -15.57 10.48 19.55
C LEU A 228 -14.06 10.79 19.66
N GLU A 229 -13.20 9.81 19.43
CA GLU A 229 -11.75 9.95 19.53
C GLU A 229 -11.11 10.57 18.28
N CYS A 230 -11.88 10.72 17.20
CA CYS A 230 -11.41 11.32 15.96
C CYS A 230 -11.41 12.85 16.03
N ASP A 231 -10.48 13.48 15.31
CA ASP A 231 -10.45 14.92 15.05
C ASP A 231 -11.46 15.31 13.98
N LYS A 232 -11.55 14.47 12.92
CA LYS A 232 -12.41 14.66 11.75
C LYS A 232 -12.97 13.32 11.27
N ILE A 233 -14.23 13.33 10.84
CA ILE A 233 -14.93 12.18 10.27
C ILE A 233 -15.41 12.56 8.87
N PHE A 234 -15.02 11.78 7.88
CA PHE A 234 -15.29 12.04 6.46
C PHE A 234 -16.39 11.13 5.94
N VAL A 235 -17.38 11.71 5.29
CA VAL A 235 -18.55 11.02 4.76
C VAL A 235 -18.70 11.37 3.26
N PRO A 236 -18.40 10.44 2.34
CA PRO A 236 -18.76 10.62 0.94
C PRO A 236 -20.27 10.74 0.79
N ILE A 237 -20.71 11.68 -0.03
CA ILE A 237 -22.12 11.88 -0.37
C ILE A 237 -22.27 11.66 -1.87
N HIS A 238 -22.97 10.59 -2.24
CA HIS A 238 -23.30 10.32 -3.64
C HIS A 238 -24.71 10.83 -3.95
N LYS A 239 -24.82 11.80 -4.86
CA LYS A 239 -26.10 12.35 -5.30
C LYS A 239 -26.26 12.19 -6.79
N GLN A 240 -27.09 11.22 -7.18
CA GLN A 240 -27.32 10.86 -8.58
C GLN A 240 -26.01 10.52 -9.30
N MET A 241 -25.37 11.53 -9.88
CA MET A 241 -24.23 11.47 -10.77
C MET A 241 -23.09 12.40 -10.27
N HIS A 242 -23.11 12.78 -8.99
CA HIS A 242 -22.19 13.74 -8.39
C HIS A 242 -21.68 13.30 -7.02
N TRP A 243 -20.39 13.49 -6.77
CA TRP A 243 -19.72 13.22 -5.52
C TRP A 243 -19.48 14.51 -4.74
N CYS A 244 -19.97 14.56 -3.50
CA CYS A 244 -19.66 15.62 -2.53
C CYS A 244 -19.02 15.00 -1.28
N LEU A 245 -18.46 15.84 -0.40
CA LEU A 245 -17.89 15.40 0.87
C LEU A 245 -18.56 16.15 2.02
N ALA A 246 -19.06 15.42 3.01
CA ALA A 246 -19.39 15.99 4.30
C ALA A 246 -18.30 15.64 5.33
N VAL A 247 -18.02 16.58 6.24
CA VAL A 247 -17.02 16.42 7.29
C VAL A 247 -17.61 16.81 8.64
N ILE A 248 -17.61 15.87 9.59
CA ILE A 248 -17.82 16.18 11.01
C ILE A 248 -16.47 16.57 11.57
N ASN A 249 -16.25 17.87 11.73
CA ASN A 249 -15.01 18.44 12.23
C ASN A 249 -15.14 18.71 13.73
N LYS A 250 -14.89 17.67 14.53
CA LYS A 250 -14.97 17.76 15.99
C LYS A 250 -13.98 18.78 16.56
N LYS A 251 -12.78 18.88 15.97
CA LYS A 251 -11.74 19.81 16.44
C LYS A 251 -12.20 21.27 16.43
N ASP A 252 -12.90 21.67 15.37
CA ASP A 252 -13.36 23.05 15.18
C ASP A 252 -14.86 23.22 15.48
N GLN A 253 -15.51 22.15 15.97
CA GLN A 253 -16.96 22.08 16.26
C GLN A 253 -17.82 22.52 15.08
N LYS A 254 -17.61 21.89 13.92
CA LYS A 254 -18.35 22.19 12.68
C LYS A 254 -18.82 20.94 11.95
N PHE A 255 -19.94 21.07 11.25
CA PHE A 255 -20.36 20.17 10.17
C PHE A 255 -20.13 20.89 8.86
N GLN A 256 -19.26 20.37 8.01
CA GLN A 256 -18.84 21.04 6.77
C GLN A 256 -19.38 20.26 5.56
N TYR A 257 -19.95 20.96 4.59
CA TYR A 257 -20.32 20.42 3.28
C TYR A 257 -19.38 20.99 2.23
N LEU A 258 -18.64 20.11 1.54
CA LEU A 258 -17.68 20.47 0.50
C LEU A 258 -18.18 19.93 -0.84
N ASP A 259 -18.41 20.85 -1.76
CA ASP A 259 -18.91 20.55 -3.09
C ASP A 259 -18.09 21.32 -4.13
N SER A 260 -17.41 20.59 -5.02
CA SER A 260 -16.63 21.18 -6.11
C SER A 260 -17.48 21.97 -7.12
N LEU A 261 -18.81 21.78 -7.11
CA LEU A 261 -19.79 22.57 -7.87
C LEU A 261 -20.53 23.61 -7.01
N GLN A 262 -20.04 23.89 -5.80
CA GLN A 262 -20.60 24.90 -4.87
C GLN A 262 -22.05 24.62 -4.45
N GLY A 263 -22.50 23.37 -4.53
CA GLY A 263 -23.78 22.95 -4.00
C GLY A 263 -23.85 23.06 -2.47
N MET A 264 -25.07 23.22 -1.97
CA MET A 264 -25.37 23.19 -0.55
C MET A 264 -26.35 22.06 -0.25
N ASP A 265 -26.15 21.38 0.88
CA ASP A 265 -27.15 20.47 1.42
C ASP A 265 -27.29 20.63 2.93
N HIS A 266 -28.36 21.29 3.35
CA HIS A 266 -28.69 21.48 4.75
C HIS A 266 -29.14 20.18 5.42
N GLN A 267 -29.80 19.29 4.68
CA GLN A 267 -30.32 18.05 5.24
C GLN A 267 -29.17 17.10 5.57
N VAL A 268 -28.17 16.98 4.69
CA VAL A 268 -26.96 16.18 4.96
C VAL A 268 -26.30 16.58 6.27
N LEU A 269 -26.11 17.89 6.51
CA LEU A 269 -25.45 18.33 7.74
C LEU A 269 -26.32 18.13 8.98
N LYS A 270 -27.65 18.29 8.87
CA LYS A 270 -28.60 17.99 9.97
C LYS A 270 -28.62 16.51 10.31
N ASP A 271 -28.65 15.63 9.30
CA ASP A 271 -28.63 14.19 9.47
C ASP A 271 -27.33 13.73 10.13
N LEU A 272 -26.19 14.31 9.74
CA LEU A 272 -24.90 14.00 10.34
C LEU A 272 -24.75 14.54 11.76
N ALA A 273 -25.34 15.70 12.08
CA ALA A 273 -25.40 16.21 13.45
C ALA A 273 -26.21 15.27 14.36
N ARG A 274 -27.40 14.85 13.89
CA ARG A 274 -28.23 13.85 14.57
C ARG A 274 -27.49 12.52 14.74
N TYR A 275 -26.90 12.01 13.65
CA TYR A 275 -26.11 10.78 13.67
C TYR A 275 -24.99 10.83 14.70
N TYR A 276 -24.24 11.93 14.76
CA TYR A 276 -23.10 12.04 15.67
C TYR A 276 -23.52 12.02 17.15
N MET A 277 -24.60 12.72 17.51
CA MET A 277 -25.15 12.67 18.86
C MET A 277 -25.63 11.25 19.24
N GLU A 278 -26.38 10.58 18.35
CA GLU A 278 -26.87 9.22 18.57
C GLU A 278 -25.72 8.19 18.64
N GLU A 279 -24.69 8.34 17.80
CA GLU A 279 -23.49 7.51 17.80
C GLU A 279 -22.70 7.64 19.10
N VAL A 280 -22.44 8.86 19.56
CA VAL A 280 -21.68 9.09 20.80
C VAL A 280 -22.45 8.52 22.00
N LYS A 281 -23.76 8.78 22.07
CA LYS A 281 -24.62 8.22 23.10
C LYS A 281 -24.63 6.69 23.08
N ASP A 282 -24.74 6.07 21.91
CA ASP A 282 -24.77 4.61 21.77
C ASP A 282 -23.44 3.93 22.10
N LYS A 283 -22.30 4.54 21.73
CA LYS A 283 -20.97 3.90 21.88
C LYS A 283 -20.25 4.24 23.17
N SER A 284 -20.55 5.38 23.78
CA SER A 284 -19.85 5.86 24.97
C SER A 284 -20.76 6.10 26.16
N GLY A 285 -22.08 6.21 25.96
CA GLY A 285 -23.01 6.66 27.00
C GLY A 285 -22.94 8.16 27.29
N GLU A 286 -22.01 8.89 26.65
CA GLU A 286 -21.90 10.34 26.80
C GLU A 286 -23.04 11.05 26.05
N ASP A 287 -23.63 12.06 26.68
CA ASP A 287 -24.62 12.92 26.06
C ASP A 287 -23.92 14.20 25.60
N ILE A 288 -23.82 14.39 24.29
CA ILE A 288 -23.20 15.56 23.67
C ILE A 288 -24.25 16.40 22.97
N ASN A 289 -24.13 17.72 23.09
CA ASN A 289 -24.99 18.65 22.36
C ASN A 289 -24.19 19.29 21.23
N THR A 290 -24.61 19.04 19.99
CA THR A 290 -23.99 19.61 18.79
C THR A 290 -24.78 20.78 18.20
N ASN A 291 -25.85 21.26 18.85
CA ASN A 291 -26.69 22.33 18.33
C ASN A 291 -25.94 23.68 18.24
N SER A 292 -24.89 23.87 19.03
CA SER A 292 -24.02 25.05 18.96
C SER A 292 -22.92 24.94 17.90
N TRP A 293 -22.75 23.77 17.27
CA TRP A 293 -21.72 23.57 16.26
C TRP A 293 -22.13 24.23 14.96
N THR A 294 -21.15 24.79 14.24
CA THR A 294 -21.42 25.56 13.01
C THR A 294 -21.76 24.61 11.85
N LEU A 295 -22.81 24.93 11.10
CA LEU A 295 -23.05 24.34 9.78
C LEU A 295 -22.32 25.21 8.74
N GLU A 296 -21.31 24.65 8.07
CA GLU A 296 -20.44 25.38 7.15
C GLU A 296 -20.57 24.82 5.73
N TYR A 297 -20.88 25.69 4.77
CA TYR A 297 -20.85 25.39 3.34
C TYR A 297 -19.55 25.99 2.79
N ALA A 298 -18.63 25.13 2.38
CA ALA A 298 -17.29 25.57 2.04
C ALA A 298 -17.29 26.17 0.62
N TYR A 299 -17.29 27.51 0.53
CA TYR A 299 -17.24 28.24 -0.74
C TYR A 299 -15.81 28.54 -1.20
N ASP A 300 -14.90 28.84 -0.27
CA ASP A 300 -13.48 29.12 -0.58
C ASP A 300 -12.68 27.81 -0.67
N ILE A 301 -13.07 26.96 -1.64
CA ILE A 301 -12.43 25.68 -1.93
C ILE A 301 -12.14 25.57 -3.43
N PRO A 302 -11.19 24.74 -3.87
CA PRO A 302 -10.95 24.50 -5.29
C PRO A 302 -12.21 24.03 -6.01
N HIS A 303 -12.59 24.60 -7.15
CA HIS A 303 -13.80 24.19 -7.87
C HIS A 303 -13.48 23.34 -9.11
N GLN A 304 -14.42 22.49 -9.48
CA GLN A 304 -14.34 21.77 -10.76
C GLN A 304 -14.87 22.64 -11.89
N GLU A 305 -14.26 22.51 -13.06
CA GLU A 305 -14.66 23.21 -14.29
C GLU A 305 -15.28 22.25 -15.33
N ASN A 306 -15.28 20.94 -15.03
CA ASN A 306 -15.87 19.91 -15.87
C ASN A 306 -16.95 19.10 -15.13
N ARG A 307 -17.45 18.03 -15.75
CA ARG A 307 -18.54 17.19 -15.20
C ARG A 307 -18.06 15.87 -14.58
N SER A 308 -16.77 15.53 -14.66
CA SER A 308 -16.24 14.21 -14.30
C SER A 308 -15.43 14.19 -13.01
N ASP A 309 -14.80 15.31 -12.65
CA ASP A 309 -13.74 15.31 -11.63
C ASP A 309 -14.27 15.38 -10.19
N CYS A 310 -15.58 15.47 -9.97
CA CYS A 310 -16.19 15.58 -8.63
C CYS A 310 -15.65 14.57 -7.63
N GLY A 311 -15.50 13.30 -8.04
CA GLY A 311 -14.91 12.24 -7.22
C GLY A 311 -13.44 12.52 -6.86
N MET A 312 -12.65 13.04 -7.81
CA MET A 312 -11.25 13.42 -7.57
C MET A 312 -11.13 14.61 -6.62
N PHE A 313 -11.94 15.65 -6.80
CA PHE A 313 -11.99 16.78 -5.86
C PHE A 313 -12.36 16.29 -4.45
N MET A 314 -13.41 15.48 -4.33
CA MET A 314 -13.88 14.91 -3.06
C MET A 314 -12.76 14.17 -2.31
N ILE A 315 -12.05 13.25 -2.97
CA ILE A 315 -10.97 12.51 -2.30
C ILE A 315 -9.76 13.39 -1.98
N LYS A 316 -9.47 14.43 -2.78
CA LYS A 316 -8.37 15.37 -2.50
C LYS A 316 -8.72 16.33 -1.37
N TYR A 317 -9.98 16.73 -1.21
CA TYR A 317 -10.41 17.43 0.00
C TYR A 317 -10.15 16.60 1.25
N ALA A 318 -10.56 15.32 1.24
CA ALA A 318 -10.34 14.39 2.34
C ALA A 318 -8.84 14.17 2.63
N ASP A 319 -8.02 14.01 1.59
CA ASP A 319 -6.56 13.88 1.70
C ASP A 319 -5.92 15.08 2.41
N PHE A 320 -6.23 16.30 1.98
CA PHE A 320 -5.66 17.52 2.56
C PHE A 320 -6.17 17.80 3.97
N TYR A 321 -7.49 17.69 4.19
CA TYR A 321 -8.08 17.97 5.50
C TYR A 321 -7.68 16.95 6.56
N SER A 322 -7.49 15.67 6.21
CA SER A 322 -6.97 14.67 7.15
C SER A 322 -5.50 14.89 7.53
N ARG A 323 -4.77 15.75 6.81
CA ARG A 323 -3.42 16.22 7.15
C ARG A 323 -3.42 17.54 7.90
N GLY A 324 -4.59 18.17 8.10
CA GLY A 324 -4.70 19.52 8.65
C GLY A 324 -4.12 20.59 7.72
N LEU A 325 -4.16 20.37 6.39
CA LEU A 325 -3.66 21.30 5.39
C LEU A 325 -4.80 22.06 4.72
N GLY A 326 -4.52 23.32 4.34
CA GLY A 326 -5.38 24.07 3.42
C GLY A 326 -5.29 23.52 2.00
N LEU A 327 -6.38 23.69 1.22
CA LEU A 327 -6.54 23.13 -0.12
C LEU A 327 -5.72 23.91 -1.16
N CYS A 328 -4.42 23.66 -1.24
CA CYS A 328 -3.54 24.33 -2.20
C CYS A 328 -3.49 23.65 -3.58
N PHE A 329 -4.66 23.31 -4.14
CA PHE A 329 -4.79 22.78 -5.51
C PHE A 329 -5.92 23.46 -6.27
N SER A 330 -6.11 23.11 -7.54
CA SER A 330 -7.16 23.63 -8.43
C SER A 330 -7.37 22.69 -9.61
N GLN A 331 -8.33 22.98 -10.48
CA GLN A 331 -8.64 22.22 -11.69
C GLN A 331 -7.40 21.88 -12.54
N LYS A 332 -6.40 22.77 -12.59
CA LYS A 332 -5.14 22.55 -13.34
C LYS A 332 -4.36 21.30 -12.92
N HIS A 333 -4.61 20.78 -11.72
CA HIS A 333 -3.95 19.58 -11.19
C HIS A 333 -4.75 18.29 -11.43
N MET A 334 -5.98 18.39 -11.92
CA MET A 334 -6.84 17.22 -12.17
C MET A 334 -6.32 16.28 -13.26
N PRO A 335 -5.48 16.69 -14.24
CA PRO A 335 -4.80 15.73 -15.09
C PRO A 335 -3.76 14.87 -14.34
N TYR A 336 -3.14 15.41 -13.29
CA TYR A 336 -2.08 14.75 -12.53
C TYR A 336 -2.61 13.81 -11.44
N PHE A 337 -3.63 14.22 -10.69
CA PHE A 337 -4.10 13.45 -9.52
C PHE A 337 -4.60 12.04 -9.83
N PRO A 338 -5.33 11.75 -10.93
CA PRO A 338 -5.73 10.39 -11.28
C PRO A 338 -4.54 9.47 -11.59
N VAL A 339 -3.49 10.00 -12.23
CA VAL A 339 -2.25 9.25 -12.50
C VAL A 339 -1.50 9.00 -11.20
N GLN A 340 -1.41 10.01 -10.32
CA GLN A 340 -0.87 9.86 -8.96
C GLN A 340 -1.62 8.78 -8.18
N LEU A 341 -2.95 8.78 -8.24
CA LEU A 341 -3.78 7.77 -7.59
C LEU A 341 -3.56 6.37 -8.16
N GLY A 342 -3.45 6.26 -9.49
CA GLY A 342 -3.08 5.01 -10.16
C GLY A 342 -1.74 4.47 -9.67
N SER A 343 -0.73 5.34 -9.53
CA SER A 343 0.60 4.94 -9.03
C SER A 343 0.53 4.46 -7.58
N ILE A 344 -0.19 5.18 -6.70
CA ILE A 344 -0.43 4.74 -5.33
C ILE A 344 -1.05 3.34 -5.28
N TYR A 345 -1.97 3.04 -6.21
CA TYR A 345 -2.67 1.77 -6.27
C TYR A 345 -1.79 0.64 -6.75
N VAL A 346 -1.01 0.88 -7.80
CA VAL A 346 -0.06 -0.11 -8.34
C VAL A 346 1.08 -0.37 -7.35
N ASP A 347 1.57 0.65 -6.65
CA ASP A 347 2.60 0.50 -5.61
C ASP A 347 2.16 -0.37 -4.43
N GLU A 348 0.87 -0.30 -4.07
CA GLU A 348 0.34 -1.11 -2.97
C GLU A 348 0.36 -2.60 -3.33
N VAL A 349 0.20 -2.94 -4.62
CA VAL A 349 0.40 -4.30 -5.15
C VAL A 349 1.83 -4.76 -4.94
N ASP A 350 2.79 -3.90 -5.23
CA ASP A 350 4.21 -4.26 -5.16
C ASP A 350 4.69 -4.46 -3.73
N LYS A 351 4.21 -3.69 -2.75
CA LYS A 351 4.61 -3.93 -1.34
C LYS A 351 4.19 -5.31 -0.85
N TYR A 352 2.96 -5.74 -1.14
CA TYR A 352 2.46 -7.04 -0.70
C TYR A 352 3.01 -8.18 -1.55
N VAL A 353 3.20 -8.00 -2.85
CA VAL A 353 3.84 -9.00 -3.73
C VAL A 353 5.32 -9.17 -3.39
N ILE A 354 6.05 -8.10 -3.12
CA ILE A 354 7.46 -8.16 -2.70
C ILE A 354 7.57 -8.82 -1.31
N LEU A 355 6.72 -8.46 -0.34
CA LEU A 355 6.72 -9.10 0.98
C LEU A 355 6.31 -10.58 0.92
N ALA A 356 5.31 -10.93 0.10
CA ALA A 356 4.89 -12.32 -0.12
C ALA A 356 5.98 -13.13 -0.84
N ARG A 357 6.62 -12.57 -1.88
CA ARG A 357 7.74 -13.21 -2.59
C ARG A 357 8.95 -13.37 -1.67
N LEU A 358 9.26 -12.38 -0.83
CA LEU A 358 10.28 -12.50 0.21
C LEU A 358 9.94 -13.57 1.26
N ASN A 359 8.68 -13.68 1.68
CA ASN A 359 8.24 -14.72 2.61
C ASN A 359 8.27 -16.13 1.99
N VAL A 360 7.89 -16.28 0.72
CA VAL A 360 8.02 -17.56 0.00
C VAL A 360 9.49 -17.93 -0.17
N LEU A 361 10.35 -16.97 -0.53
CA LEU A 361 11.79 -17.16 -0.62
C LEU A 361 12.37 -17.57 0.76
N MET A 362 11.97 -16.89 1.83
CA MET A 362 12.40 -17.20 3.19
C MET A 362 11.92 -18.58 3.65
N THR A 363 10.68 -18.96 3.34
CA THR A 363 10.12 -20.28 3.69
C THR A 363 10.81 -21.40 2.91
N TYR A 364 11.10 -21.16 1.63
CA TYR A 364 11.85 -22.08 0.78
C TYR A 364 13.29 -22.26 1.28
N LEU A 365 13.95 -21.17 1.65
CA LEU A 365 15.28 -21.19 2.29
C LEU A 365 15.26 -21.96 3.62
N ILE A 366 14.27 -21.74 4.48
CA ILE A 366 14.11 -22.48 5.74
C ILE A 366 13.90 -23.98 5.49
N ARG A 367 13.10 -24.36 4.48
CA ARG A 367 12.81 -25.76 4.15
C ARG A 367 14.03 -26.49 3.55
N ILE A 368 14.85 -25.80 2.76
CA ILE A 368 16.14 -26.30 2.28
C ILE A 368 17.11 -26.50 3.46
N MET A 369 17.16 -25.54 4.38
CA MET A 369 18.01 -25.60 5.56
C MET A 369 17.54 -26.65 6.58
N GLY A 370 16.24 -26.90 6.72
CA GLY A 370 15.69 -27.95 7.58
C GLY A 370 15.94 -29.37 7.05
N ARG A 371 15.87 -29.57 5.73
CA ARG A 371 16.17 -30.87 5.10
C ARG A 371 17.65 -31.22 5.11
N THR A 372 18.55 -30.24 5.10
CA THR A 372 19.99 -30.49 5.22
C THR A 372 20.41 -30.89 6.64
N VAL A 373 19.66 -30.50 7.67
CA VAL A 373 19.92 -30.95 9.06
C VAL A 373 19.42 -32.38 9.30
N ALA A 374 18.30 -32.80 8.70
CA ALA A 374 17.76 -34.16 8.85
C ALA A 374 18.53 -35.25 8.08
N CYS A 375 19.25 -34.90 7.01
CA CYS A 375 20.14 -35.84 6.29
C CYS A 375 21.58 -35.86 6.83
N SER A 376 21.84 -35.20 7.96
CA SER A 376 23.18 -35.11 8.58
C SER A 376 23.27 -35.74 9.97
N TRP A 377 22.32 -36.61 10.33
CA TRP A 377 22.38 -37.45 11.52
C TRP A 377 22.44 -38.92 11.13
#